data_AF-A0A976KKB7-F1
#
_entry.id   AF-A0A976KKB7-F1
#
_cell.length_a   1.000
_cell.length_b   1.000
_cell.length_c   1.000
_cell.angle_alpha   90.00
_cell.angle_beta   90.00
_cell.angle_gamma   90.00
#
_symmetry.space_group_name_H-M   'P 1'
#
loop_
_entity.id
_entity.type
_entity.pdbx_description
1 polymer ?
#
loop_
_entity_poly.entity_id
_entity_poly.type
_entity_poly.pdbx_seq_one_letter_code
_entity_poly.pdbx_strand_id
1 'polypeptide(L)'
;MTAYLSDTTYANIPSITGVLACNAPIVNDGDLAPWDAPDGQINGADLLIAAQLVLGLRTAGSLQVVHGDMNLDGVIDLADLLLIQQAVFQ
;
A
#
# COMPACT_ATOMS: atom_id res chain seq x y z
N MET A 1 17.15 25.76 3.03
CA MET A 1 17.97 24.60 2.67
C MET A 1 17.06 23.38 2.74
N THR A 2 16.39 23.07 1.64
CA THR A 2 15.44 21.95 1.58
C THR A 2 16.24 20.73 1.18
N ALA A 3 16.43 19.79 2.10
CA ALA A 3 17.09 18.53 1.79
C ALA A 3 16.12 17.68 0.95
N TYR A 4 16.39 17.61 -0.36
CA TYR A 4 15.86 16.56 -1.22
C TYR A 4 16.64 15.30 -0.85
N LEU A 5 16.05 14.43 -0.02
CA LEU A 5 16.65 13.13 0.25
C LEU A 5 16.51 12.31 -1.03
N SER A 6 17.65 12.05 -1.66
CA SER A 6 17.83 11.11 -2.75
C SER A 6 17.62 9.70 -2.22
N ASP A 7 16.38 9.25 -2.12
CA ASP A 7 16.10 7.83 -1.99
C ASP A 7 15.97 7.23 -3.40
N THR A 8 16.91 6.35 -3.73
CA THR A 8 17.12 5.78 -5.06
C THR A 8 16.26 4.55 -5.36
N THR A 9 15.24 4.27 -4.55
CA THR A 9 14.31 3.15 -4.81
C THR A 9 13.38 3.34 -6.01
N TYR A 10 13.32 4.54 -6.61
CA TYR A 10 12.49 4.83 -7.80
C TYR A 10 13.29 5.24 -9.04
N ALA A 11 14.61 5.05 -9.05
CA ALA A 11 15.47 5.62 -10.08
C ALA A 11 15.36 5.01 -11.50
N ASN A 12 14.52 3.98 -11.73
CA ASN A 12 14.43 3.31 -13.05
C ASN A 12 13.04 2.77 -13.42
N ILE A 13 11.96 3.49 -13.14
CA ILE A 13 10.72 3.29 -13.92
C ILE A 13 10.79 4.28 -15.09
N PRO A 14 10.96 3.82 -16.36
CA PRO A 14 10.79 4.71 -17.50
C PRO A 14 9.42 5.35 -17.36
N SER A 15 9.35 6.67 -17.41
CA SER A 15 8.11 7.43 -17.28
C SER A 15 7.09 6.96 -18.32
N ILE A 16 6.25 5.99 -17.95
CA ILE A 16 5.12 5.55 -18.77
C ILE A 16 4.02 6.57 -18.53
N THR A 17 3.90 7.46 -19.50
CA THR A 17 2.79 8.38 -19.75
C THR A 17 1.49 7.92 -19.08
N GLY A 18 1.14 8.53 -17.94
CA GLY A 18 -0.21 8.45 -17.37
C GLY A 18 -0.39 7.65 -16.07
N VAL A 19 0.64 7.02 -15.50
CA VAL A 19 0.49 6.43 -14.15
C VAL A 19 0.87 7.49 -13.12
N LEU A 20 -0.11 7.94 -12.33
CA LEU A 20 0.12 8.76 -11.14
C LEU A 20 0.87 7.89 -10.12
N ALA A 21 2.17 7.69 -10.34
CA ALA A 21 3.10 7.34 -9.28
C ALA A 21 3.06 8.54 -8.33
N CYS A 22 2.19 8.47 -7.33
CA CYS A 22 2.29 9.36 -6.19
C CYS A 22 3.73 9.22 -5.71
N ASN A 23 4.48 10.32 -5.67
CA ASN A 23 5.83 10.44 -5.12
C ASN A 23 5.88 10.14 -3.59
N ALA A 24 4.99 9.28 -3.10
CA ALA A 24 4.98 8.76 -1.76
C ALA A 24 5.99 7.60 -1.69
N PRO A 25 6.83 7.53 -0.64
CA PRO A 25 7.60 6.32 -0.35
C PRO A 25 6.62 5.15 -0.25
N ILE A 26 6.87 4.07 -0.99
CA ILE A 26 6.23 2.77 -0.78
C ILE A 26 6.62 2.29 0.63
N VAL A 27 5.60 2.00 1.44
CA VAL A 27 5.77 1.59 2.86
C VAL A 27 5.48 0.09 3.02
N ASN A 28 4.49 -0.43 2.28
CA ASN A 28 4.13 -1.84 2.19
C ASN A 28 4.09 -2.60 3.52
N ASP A 29 3.57 -1.94 4.56
CA ASP A 29 3.49 -2.43 5.94
C ASP A 29 2.16 -3.12 6.27
N GLY A 30 1.19 -3.08 5.35
CA GLY A 30 -0.14 -3.65 5.51
C GLY A 30 -1.10 -2.80 6.34
N ASP A 31 -0.69 -1.60 6.76
CA ASP A 31 -1.49 -0.68 7.57
C ASP A 31 -2.46 0.11 6.67
N LEU A 32 -3.70 -0.36 6.62
CA LEU A 32 -4.77 0.16 5.78
C LEU A 32 -5.84 0.88 6.59
N ALA A 33 -5.80 0.75 7.91
CA ALA A 33 -6.83 1.22 8.82
C ALA A 33 -6.34 2.33 9.77
N PRO A 34 -7.22 3.27 10.12
CA PRO A 34 -8.48 3.61 9.47
C PRO A 34 -8.36 3.99 7.98
N TRP A 35 -9.47 3.90 7.25
CA TRP A 35 -9.49 4.25 5.82
C TRP A 35 -8.96 5.67 5.57
N ASP A 36 -7.98 5.79 4.67
CA ASP A 36 -7.25 7.03 4.35
C ASP A 36 -6.54 7.70 5.55
N ALA A 37 -6.33 6.97 6.64
CA ALA A 37 -5.58 7.44 7.80
C ALA A 37 -4.94 6.26 8.56
N PRO A 38 -3.90 5.59 7.99
CA PRO A 38 -3.15 4.53 8.67
C PRO A 38 -2.72 4.93 10.08
N ASP A 39 -2.93 4.06 11.07
CA ASP A 39 -2.75 4.38 12.50
C ASP A 39 -1.47 3.79 13.14
N GLY A 40 -0.68 3.08 12.35
CA GLY A 40 0.54 2.39 12.74
C GLY A 40 0.31 1.06 13.45
N GLN A 41 -0.94 0.56 13.52
CA GLN A 41 -1.27 -0.70 14.19
C GLN A 41 -1.81 -1.73 13.20
N ILE A 42 -1.00 -2.74 12.91
CA ILE A 42 -1.45 -3.88 12.10
C ILE A 42 -2.40 -4.79 12.90
N ASN A 43 -3.69 -4.79 12.54
CA ASN A 43 -4.71 -5.54 13.24
C ASN A 43 -5.91 -5.95 12.33
N GLY A 44 -6.97 -6.46 12.94
CA GLY A 44 -8.16 -6.93 12.21
C GLY A 44 -8.88 -5.85 11.38
N ALA A 45 -8.69 -4.57 11.69
CA ALA A 45 -9.23 -3.46 10.91
C ALA A 45 -8.56 -3.36 9.53
N ASP A 46 -7.26 -3.58 9.45
CA ASP A 46 -6.50 -3.63 8.18
C ASP A 46 -6.96 -4.79 7.32
N LEU A 47 -7.14 -5.95 7.96
CA LEU A 47 -7.63 -7.15 7.30
C LEU A 47 -9.03 -6.95 6.70
N LEU A 48 -9.90 -6.21 7.39
CA LEU A 48 -11.23 -5.87 6.88
C LEU A 48 -11.15 -4.96 5.64
N ILE A 49 -10.27 -3.96 5.65
CA ILE A 49 -10.10 -3.05 4.51
C ILE A 49 -9.47 -3.78 3.33
N ALA A 50 -8.42 -4.57 3.56
CA ALA A 50 -7.81 -5.42 2.53
C ALA A 50 -8.86 -6.33 1.88
N ALA A 51 -9.69 -7.02 2.67
CA ALA A 51 -10.74 -7.87 2.14
C ALA A 51 -11.77 -7.10 1.30
N GLN A 52 -12.15 -5.88 1.71
CA GLN A 52 -13.04 -5.02 0.93
C GLN A 52 -12.45 -4.61 -0.42
N LEU A 53 -11.14 -4.34 -0.48
CA LEU A 53 -10.43 -4.00 -1.71
C LEU A 53 -10.37 -5.20 -2.65
N VAL A 54 -9.95 -6.37 -2.15
CA VAL A 54 -9.87 -7.61 -2.94
C VAL A 54 -11.23 -8.05 -3.48
N LEU A 55 -12.29 -7.90 -2.69
CA LEU A 55 -13.66 -8.22 -3.11
C LEU A 55 -14.27 -7.16 -4.04
N GLY A 56 -13.55 -6.07 -4.33
CA GLY A 56 -14.05 -4.96 -5.17
C GLY A 56 -15.19 -4.16 -4.53
N LEU A 57 -15.34 -4.24 -3.20
CA LEU A 57 -16.32 -3.44 -2.45
C LEU A 57 -15.86 -1.99 -2.28
N ARG A 58 -14.55 -1.74 -2.44
CA ARG A 58 -13.92 -0.43 -2.43
C ARG A 58 -12.88 -0.34 -3.55
N THR A 59 -12.66 0.88 -4.04
CA THR A 59 -11.58 1.17 -5.00
C THR A 59 -10.36 1.66 -4.23
N ALA A 60 -9.20 1.06 -4.50
CA ALA A 60 -7.94 1.48 -3.89
C ALA A 60 -7.57 2.89 -4.34
N GLY A 61 -7.29 3.77 -3.39
CA GLY A 61 -6.60 5.03 -3.62
C GLY A 61 -5.09 4.84 -3.50
N SER A 62 -4.36 5.95 -3.68
CA SER A 62 -2.90 5.94 -3.59
C SER A 62 -2.38 5.47 -2.23
N LEU A 63 -3.04 5.81 -1.13
CA LEU A 63 -2.65 5.35 0.21
C LEU A 63 -2.81 3.85 0.36
N GLN A 64 -3.90 3.27 -0.14
CA GLN A 64 -4.09 1.82 -0.04
C GLN A 64 -3.04 1.07 -0.86
N VAL A 65 -2.65 1.57 -2.04
CA VAL A 65 -1.59 0.93 -2.84
C VAL A 65 -0.24 1.04 -2.12
N VAL A 66 0.10 2.20 -1.56
CA VAL A 66 1.38 2.42 -0.88
C VAL A 66 1.57 1.52 0.35
N HIS A 67 0.51 1.25 1.10
CA HIS A 67 0.56 0.44 2.33
C HIS A 67 0.16 -1.02 2.12
N GLY A 68 -0.83 -1.28 1.26
CA GLY A 68 -1.47 -2.58 1.10
C GLY A 68 -0.95 -3.44 -0.05
N ASP A 69 -0.15 -2.91 -0.99
CA ASP A 69 0.59 -3.72 -1.96
C ASP A 69 1.84 -4.30 -1.28
N MET A 70 1.65 -5.43 -0.60
CA MET A 70 2.66 -6.06 0.27
C MET A 70 3.68 -6.86 -0.55
N ASN A 71 3.30 -7.31 -1.75
CA ASN A 71 4.18 -8.08 -2.63
C ASN A 71 4.86 -7.21 -3.72
N LEU A 72 4.51 -5.92 -3.84
CA LEU A 72 5.03 -4.93 -4.78
C LEU A 72 4.75 -5.24 -6.26
N ASP A 73 3.60 -5.84 -6.56
CA ASP A 73 3.18 -6.15 -7.93
C ASP A 73 2.31 -5.06 -8.59
N GLY A 74 1.97 -4.02 -7.82
CA GLY A 74 1.19 -2.86 -8.26
C GLY A 74 -0.33 -3.05 -8.18
N VAL A 75 -0.82 -4.18 -7.65
CA VAL A 75 -2.24 -4.50 -7.50
C VAL A 75 -2.50 -5.01 -6.09
N ILE A 76 -3.58 -4.54 -5.45
CA ILE A 76 -4.01 -5.12 -4.18
C ILE A 76 -4.94 -6.29 -4.48
N ASP A 77 -4.44 -7.51 -4.29
CA ASP A 77 -5.19 -8.73 -4.53
C ASP A 77 -5.12 -9.75 -3.37
N LEU A 78 -5.52 -10.99 -3.65
CA LEU A 78 -5.54 -12.05 -2.64
C LEU A 78 -4.15 -12.31 -2.03
N ALA A 79 -3.07 -12.12 -2.80
CA ALA A 79 -1.71 -12.31 -2.31
C ALA A 79 -1.41 -11.33 -1.17
N ASP A 80 -1.75 -10.06 -1.33
CA ASP A 80 -1.54 -9.05 -0.29
C ASP A 80 -2.41 -9.29 0.93
N LEU A 81 -3.68 -9.65 0.72
CA LEU A 81 -4.60 -9.98 1.80
C LEU A 81 -4.04 -11.10 2.69
N LEU A 82 -3.43 -12.13 2.10
CA LEU A 82 -2.82 -13.23 2.84
C LEU A 82 -1.57 -12.77 3.62
N LEU A 83 -0.77 -11.88 3.05
CA LEU A 83 0.39 -11.30 3.74
C LEU A 83 -0.05 -10.41 4.92
N ILE A 84 -1.10 -9.60 4.75
CA ILE A 84 -1.67 -8.77 5.82
C ILE A 84 -2.26 -9.66 6.91
N GLN A 85 -2.99 -10.71 6.53
CA GLN A 85 -3.48 -11.71 7.47
C GLN A 85 -2.34 -12.34 8.28
N GLN A 86 -1.23 -12.67 7.63
CA GLN A 86 -0.05 -13.21 8.30
C GLN A 86 0.57 -12.19 9.25
N ALA A 87 0.63 -10.91 8.89
CA ALA A 87 1.15 -9.84 9.74
C ALA A 87 0.28 -9.61 11.00
N VAL A 88 -1.05 -9.71 10.87
CA VAL A 88 -1.99 -9.55 11.99
C VAL A 88 -1.91 -10.66 13.03
N PHE A 89 -1.52 -11.88 12.65
CA PHE A 89 -1.53 -13.06 13.52
C PHE A 89 -0.14 -13.54 13.99
N GLN A 90 0.92 -12.76 13.75
CA GLN A 90 2.27 -13.02 14.27
C GLN A 90 2.45 -12.40 15.66
#